data_AF-A0A1H4AGW8-F1
#
_entry.id   AF-A0A1H4AGW8-F1
#
_cell.length_a   1.000
_cell.length_b   1.000
_cell.length_c   1.000
_cell.angle_alpha   90.00
_cell.angle_beta   90.00
_cell.angle_gamma   90.00
#
_symmetry.space_group_name_H-M   'P 1'
#
loop_
_entity.id
_entity.type
_entity.pdbx_description
1 polymer ?
#
loop_
_entity_poly.entity_id
_entity_poly.type
_entity_poly.pdbx_seq_one_letter_code
_entity_poly.pdbx_strand_id
1 'polypeptide(L)' 'MHIFTDGFTTVSLSNGNLRIKLAQNGPENEPHEVATLIVPAVQAPNFINGLAKAMTQLEEQIKTKQAEVAQD' A
#
# COMPACT_ATOMS: atom_id res chain seq x y z
N MET A 1 11.26 -1.20 14.36
CA MET A 1 10.74 -1.03 13.00
C MET A 1 9.79 0.16 13.03
N HIS A 2 10.10 1.24 12.31
CA HIS A 2 9.22 2.40 12.24
C HIS A 2 8.24 2.18 11.09
N ILE A 3 6.96 1.96 11.42
CA ILE A 3 5.89 1.94 10.41
C ILE A 3 5.63 3.40 10.03
N PHE A 4 5.69 3.73 8.74
CA PHE A 4 5.43 5.08 8.24
C PHE A 4 3.96 5.28 7.87
N THR A 5 3.28 4.20 7.52
CA THR A 5 1.85 4.13 7.20
C THR A 5 1.42 2.67 7.23
N ASP A 6 0.19 2.39 7.62
CA ASP A 6 -0.42 1.05 7.57
C ASP A 6 -1.66 1.02 6.64
N GLY A 7 -2.04 2.16 6.06
CA GLY A 7 -3.17 2.26 5.15
C GLY A 7 -3.26 3.60 4.42
N PHE A 8 -4.35 3.77 3.67
CA PHE A 8 -4.66 5.03 3.01
C PHE A 8 -6.16 5.29 3.07
N THR A 9 -6.56 6.56 3.08
CA THR A 9 -7.97 6.96 3.24
C THR A 9 -8.60 7.43 1.93
N THR A 10 -7.86 8.23 1.16
CA THR A 10 -8.41 8.93 -0.01
C THR A 10 -7.44 8.90 -1.17
N VAL A 11 -7.97 8.70 -2.37
CA VAL A 11 -7.25 8.82 -3.64
C VAL A 11 -7.90 9.91 -4.47
N SER A 12 -7.11 10.85 -4.99
CA SER A 12 -7.61 11.97 -5.81
C SER A 12 -6.66 12.30 -6.95
N LEU A 13 -7.17 12.94 -8.00
CA LEU A 13 -6.39 13.46 -9.12
C LEU A 13 -6.47 14.98 -9.11
N SER A 14 -5.35 15.67 -8.95
CA SER A 14 -5.30 17.14 -9.04
C SER A 14 -3.96 17.64 -9.54
N ASN A 15 -3.98 18.71 -10.35
CA ASN A 15 -2.79 19.31 -10.96
C ASN A 15 -1.90 18.28 -11.68
N GLY A 16 -2.50 17.35 -12.43
CA GLY A 16 -1.77 16.31 -13.16
C GLY A 16 -1.09 15.26 -12.26
N ASN A 17 -1.47 15.16 -10.99
CA ASN A 17 -0.91 14.20 -10.05
C ASN A 17 -2.00 13.38 -9.36
N LEU A 18 -1.77 12.08 -9.26
CA LEU A 18 -2.46 11.19 -8.32
C LEU A 18 -1.95 11.50 -6.91
N ARG A 19 -2.87 11.72 -5.97
CA ARG A 19 -2.58 11.99 -4.56
C ARG A 19 -3.29 10.96 -3.71
N ILE A 20 -2.53 10.28 -2.86
CA ILE A 20 -3.01 9.24 -1.97
C ILE A 20 -2.74 9.70 -0.54
N LYS A 21 -3.79 9.89 0.25
CA LYS A 21 -3.71 10.22 1.68
C LYS A 21 -3.35 8.96 2.45
N LEU A 22 -2.18 8.94 3.06
CA LEU A 22 -1.67 7.81 3.85
C LEU A 22 -2.08 7.99 5.31
N ALA A 23 -2.46 6.91 5.97
CA ALA A 23 -2.91 6.90 7.34
C ALA A 23 -2.16 5.87 8.20
N GLN A 24 -2.29 6.06 9.51
CA GLN A 24 -1.93 5.11 10.55
C GLN A 24 -3.14 4.89 11.46
N ASN A 25 -3.30 3.67 11.96
CA ASN A 25 -4.28 3.41 13.00
C ASN A 25 -3.76 3.98 14.33
N GLY A 26 -4.47 4.97 14.85
CA GLY A 26 -4.21 5.56 16.16
C GLY A 26 -4.79 4.73 17.32
N PRO A 27 -4.76 5.28 18.55
CA PRO A 27 -5.54 4.74 19.66
C PRO A 27 -7.01 4.54 19.24
N GLU A 28 -7.62 3.43 19.64
CA GLU A 28 -9.01 3.09 19.30
C GLU A 28 -9.28 2.75 17.82
N ASN A 29 -8.25 2.43 17.04
CA ASN A 29 -8.35 2.09 15.60
C ASN A 29 -8.89 3.22 14.71
N GLU A 30 -8.79 4.47 15.16
CA GLU A 30 -9.15 5.61 14.32
C GLU A 30 -8.04 5.91 13.30
N PRO A 31 -8.34 6.02 11.99
CA PRO A 31 -7.34 6.37 10.98
C PRO A 31 -6.89 7.83 11.15
N HIS A 32 -5.60 8.03 11.39
CA HIS A 32 -4.97 9.35 11.43
C HIS A 32 -4.14 9.58 10.17
N GLU A 33 -4.42 10.64 9.40
CA GLU A 33 -3.61 10.98 8.22
C GLU A 33 -2.19 11.37 8.64
N VAL A 34 -1.18 10.71 8.05
CA VAL A 34 0.23 10.92 8.39
C VAL A 34 1.06 11.47 7.24
N ALA A 35 0.63 11.24 6.00
CA ALA A 35 1.37 11.67 4.82
C ALA A 35 0.47 11.75 3.57
N THR A 36 1.03 12.28 2.48
CA THR A 36 0.41 12.22 1.16
C THR A 36 1.44 11.70 0.15
N LEU A 37 1.16 10.55 -0.45
CA LEU A 37 1.93 10.03 -1.58
C LEU A 37 1.44 10.71 -2.86
N ILE A 38 2.37 11.30 -3.61
CA ILE A 38 2.09 11.99 -4.87
C ILE A 38 2.76 11.22 -6.01
N VAL A 39 1.98 10.87 -7.03
CA VAL A 39 2.46 10.19 -8.24
C VAL A 39 2.04 11.01 -9.46
N PRO A 40 2.96 11.38 -10.37
CA PRO A 40 2.57 12.02 -11.62
C PRO A 40 1.55 11.18 -12.38
N ALA A 41 0.47 11.79 -12.85
CA ALA A 41 -0.64 11.05 -13.48
C ALA A 41 -0.18 10.26 -14.72
N VAL A 42 0.81 10.80 -15.45
CA VAL A 42 1.41 10.13 -16.62
C VAL A 42 2.19 8.86 -16.24
N GLN A 43 2.64 8.73 -14.99
CA GLN A 43 3.35 7.56 -14.46
C GLN A 43 2.44 6.64 -13.63
N ALA A 44 1.26 7.12 -13.24
CA ALA A 44 0.34 6.41 -12.35
C ALA A 44 -0.05 5.00 -12.86
N PRO A 45 -0.34 4.76 -14.16
CA PRO A 45 -0.65 3.42 -14.63
C PRO A 45 0.48 2.42 -14.37
N ASN A 46 1.72 2.81 -14.67
CA ASN A 46 2.89 1.94 -14.45
C ASN A 46 3.15 1.71 -12.96
N PHE A 47 2.97 2.75 -12.14
CA PHE A 47 3.11 2.65 -10.69
C PHE A 47 2.11 1.65 -10.09
N ILE A 48 0.83 1.76 -10.45
CA ILE A 48 -0.24 0.85 -9.97
C ILE A 48 -0.01 -0.58 -10.45
N ASN A 49 0.37 -0.77 -11.72
CA ASN A 49 0.67 -2.11 -12.25
C ASN A 49 1.88 -2.74 -11.55
N GLY A 50 2.91 -1.95 -11.24
CA GLY A 50 4.08 -2.40 -10.48
C GLY A 50 3.71 -2.85 -9.08
N LEU A 51 2.87 -2.08 -8.37
CA LEU A 51 2.34 -2.45 -7.06
C LEU A 51 1.51 -3.73 -7.12
N ALA A 52 0.57 -3.83 -8.07
CA ALA A 52 -0.28 -5.01 -8.21
C ALA A 52 0.57 -6.28 -8.42
N LYS A 53 1.57 -6.22 -9.31
CA LYS A 53 2.50 -7.34 -9.55
C LYS A 53 3.28 -7.72 -8.29
N ALA A 54 3.78 -6.73 -7.55
CA ALA A 54 4.52 -6.97 -6.30
C ALA A 54 3.62 -7.65 -5.24
N MET A 55 2.35 -7.27 -5.15
CA MET A 55 1.39 -7.90 -4.22
C MET A 55 1.12 -9.35 -4.59
N THR A 56 0.90 -9.66 -5.87
CA THR A 56 0.74 -11.06 -6.33
C THR A 56 1.97 -11.92 -5.98
N GLN A 57 3.17 -11.40 -6.20
CA GLN A 57 4.41 -12.11 -5.84
C GLN A 57 4.56 -12.31 -4.32
N LEU A 58 4.10 -11.34 -3.52
CA LEU A 58 4.11 -11.45 -2.06
C LEU A 58 3.10 -12.51 -1.58
N GLU A 59 1.90 -12.55 -2.16
CA GLU A 59 0.89 -13.58 -1.87
C GLU A 59 1.41 -14.99 -2.17
N GLU A 60 2.10 -15.17 -3.30
CA GLU A 60 2.75 -16.45 -3.65
C GLU A 60 3.77 -16.86 -2.58
N GLN A 61 4.65 -15.95 -2.16
CA GLN A 61 5.63 -16.22 -1.10
C GLN A 61 4.99 -16.58 0.24
N ILE A 62 3.89 -15.90 0.60
CA ILE A 62 3.16 -16.20 1.83
C ILE A 62 2.56 -17.61 1.77
N LYS A 63 1.94 -17.98 0.66
CA LYS A 63 1.37 -19.32 0.46
C LYS A 63 2.43 -20.42 0.54
N THR A 64 3.59 -20.22 -0.08
CA THR A 64 4.72 -21.17 0.00
C THR A 64 5.18 -21.34 1.45
N LYS A 65 5.40 -20.24 2.19
CA LYS A 65 5.80 -20.31 3.60
C LYS A 65 4.75 -20.98 4.49
N GLN A 66 3.46 -20.73 4.25
CA GLN A 66 2.39 -21.38 5.00
C GLN A 66 2.32 -22.89 4.73
N ALA A 67 2.58 -23.31 3.48
CA ALA A 67 2.64 -24.72 3.12
C ALA A 67 3.84 -25.44 3.77
N GLU A 68 4.99 -24.77 3.90
CA GLU A 68 6.18 -25.30 4.59
C GLU A 68 5.93 -25.47 6.10
N VAL A 69 5.31 -24.48 6.76
CA VAL A 69 5.02 -24.53 8.21
C VAL A 69 3.93 -25.55 8.57
N ALA A 70 3.03 -25.90 7.64
CA ALA A 70 1.99 -26.90 7.87
C ALA A 70 2.47 -28.36 7.67
N GLN A 71 3.72 -28.57 7.25
CA GLN A 71 4.30 -29.89 6.98
C GLN A 71 5.33 -30.36 8.04
N ASP A 72 5.59 -29.55 9.08
CA ASP A 72 6.31 -29.91 10.32
C ASP A 72 5.33 -30.16 11.48
#